data_AF-A0A7W0WVF8-F1
#
_entry.id   AF-A0A7W0WVF8-F1
#
_cell.length_a   1.000
_cell.length_b   1.000
_cell.length_c   1.000
_cell.angle_alpha   90.00
_cell.angle_beta   90.00
_cell.angle_gamma   90.00
#
_symmetry.space_group_name_H-M   'P 1'
#
loop_
_entity.id
_entity.type
_entity.pdbx_description
1 polymer ?
#
loop_
_entity_poly.entity_id
_entity_poly.type
_entity_poly.pdbx_seq_one_letter_code
_entity_poly.pdbx_strand_id
1 'polypeptide(L)' 'LGMEAVWKIDVVDFPAFIVVDDKGNDFFAGISGQKKPIKLAP' A
#
# COMPACT_ATOMS: atom_id res chain seq x y z
N LEU A 1 4.18 -19.28 18.96
CA LEU A 1 3.29 -18.10 19.05
C LEU A 1 3.85 -17.15 20.10
N GLY A 2 4.83 -16.33 19.71
CA GLY A 2 5.50 -15.35 20.58
C GLY A 2 5.18 -13.95 20.10
N MET A 3 6.17 -13.24 19.56
CA MET A 3 6.00 -11.91 18.94
C MET A 3 4.94 -11.88 17.81
N GLU A 4 4.70 -13.02 17.15
CA GLU A 4 3.76 -13.15 16.03
C GLU A 4 2.29 -13.38 16.44
N ALA A 5 1.96 -13.44 17.74
CA ALA A 5 0.56 -13.61 18.16
C ALA A 5 -0.30 -12.38 17.82
N VAL A 6 -1.63 -12.54 17.79
CA VAL A 6 -2.57 -11.41 17.59
C VAL A 6 -2.76 -10.70 18.92
N TRP A 7 -2.49 -9.39 18.93
CA TRP A 7 -2.58 -8.56 20.13
C TRP A 7 -3.62 -7.45 19.95
N LYS A 8 -4.39 -7.19 20.99
CA LYS A 8 -5.22 -5.99 21.09
C LYS A 8 -4.40 -4.90 21.78
N ILE A 9 -4.28 -3.74 21.13
CA ILE A 9 -3.60 -2.57 21.67
C ILE A 9 -4.51 -1.35 21.60
N ASP A 10 -4.39 -0.47 22.60
CA ASP A 10 -4.97 0.86 22.57
C ASP A 10 -3.85 1.86 22.27
N VAL A 11 -4.09 2.80 21.35
CA VAL A 11 -3.10 3.78 20.89
C VAL A 11 -3.64 5.19 21.03
N VAL A 12 -2.74 6.16 21.21
CA VAL A 12 -3.05 7.59 21.26
C VAL A 12 -2.16 8.30 20.24
N ASP A 13 -2.78 9.11 19.37
CA ASP A 13 -2.12 9.96 18.36
C ASP A 13 -1.08 9.24 17.49
N PHE A 14 -1.36 8.00 17.10
CA PHE A 14 -0.45 7.24 16.27
C PHE A 14 -0.44 7.78 14.83
N PRO A 15 0.69 8.34 14.33
CA PRO A 15 0.74 8.89 12.99
C PRO A 15 0.70 7.77 11.96
N ALA A 16 -0.13 7.93 10.94
CA ALA A 16 -0.26 6.99 9.84
C ALA A 16 -0.58 7.72 8.53
N PHE A 17 -0.33 7.04 7.41
CA PHE A 17 -0.66 7.52 6.07
C PHE A 17 -1.68 6.58 5.43
N ILE A 18 -2.66 7.13 4.71
CA ILE A 18 -3.57 6.34 3.88
C ILE A 18 -2.78 5.90 2.64
N VAL A 19 -2.53 4.59 2.52
CA VAL A 19 -1.81 4.02 1.38
C VAL A 19 -2.75 3.66 0.24
N VAL A 20 -3.87 3.03 0.57
CA VAL A 20 -4.96 2.70 -0.38
C VAL A 20 -6.28 3.13 0.24
N ASP A 21 -7.15 3.77 -0.55
CA ASP A 21 -8.49 4.14 -0.13
C ASP A 21 -9.58 3.22 -0.69
N ASP A 22 -10.83 3.43 -0.26
CA ASP A 22 -12.00 2.66 -0.68
C ASP A 22 -12.49 2.98 -2.10
N LYS A 23 -11.88 3.97 -2.76
CA LYS A 23 -12.17 4.38 -4.13
C LYS A 23 -11.18 3.81 -5.14
N GLY A 24 -10.19 3.04 -4.67
CA GLY A 24 -9.16 2.42 -5.50
C GLY A 24 -7.97 3.34 -5.80
N ASN A 25 -7.80 4.44 -5.07
CA ASN A 25 -6.57 5.24 -5.14
C ASN A 25 -5.46 4.54 -4.37
N ASP A 26 -4.26 4.46 -4.96
CA ASP A 26 -3.05 3.89 -4.36
C ASP A 26 -1.92 4.92 -4.43
N PHE A 27 -1.38 5.27 -3.26
CA PHE A 27 -0.30 6.25 -3.08
C PHE A 27 0.96 5.90 -3.90
N PHE A 28 1.23 4.62 -4.14
CA PHE A 28 2.44 4.15 -4.80
C PHE A 28 2.27 3.82 -6.30
N ALA A 29 1.05 3.92 -6.85
CA ALA A 29 0.74 3.52 -8.23
C ALA A 29 1.59 4.21 -9.32
N GLY A 30 2.10 5.42 -9.06
CA GLY A 30 2.96 6.16 -10.00
C GLY A 30 4.47 5.93 -9.81
N ILE A 31 4.87 5.19 -8.78
CA ILE A 31 6.26 5.03 -8.34
C ILE A 31 6.79 3.65 -8.70
N SER A 32 5.92 2.63 -8.71
CA SER A 32 6.27 1.31 -9.22
C SER A 32 6.48 1.39 -10.73
N GLY A 33 7.75 1.21 -11.15
CA GLY A 33 8.27 1.43 -12.49
C GLY A 33 7.25 1.30 -13.62
N GLN A 34 7.14 2.37 -14.41
CA GLN A 34 6.32 2.44 -15.62
C GLN A 34 6.58 1.23 -16.53
N LYS A 35 5.80 0.16 -16.39
CA LYS A 35 5.63 -0.81 -17.46
C LYS A 35 4.66 -0.20 -18.45
N LYS A 36 5.10 0.83 -19.19
CA LYS A 36 4.46 1.09 -20.48
C LYS A 36 4.65 -0.19 -21.28
N PRO A 37 3.57 -0.90 -21.68
CA PRO A 37 3.74 -2.02 -22.58
C PRO A 37 4.44 -1.47 -23.82
N ILE A 38 5.63 -1.99 -24.12
CA ILE A 38 6.28 -1.74 -25.39
C ILE A 38 5.28 -2.24 -26.42
N LYS A 39 4.62 -1.32 -27.13
CA LYS A 39 3.73 -1.68 -28.23
C LYS A 39 4.65 -2.25 -29.30
N LEU A 40 4.82 -3.57 -29.32
CA LEU A 40 5.41 -4.26 -30.45
C LEU A 40 4.44 -3.99 -31.61
N ALA A 41 4.80 -3.03 -32.47
CA ALA A 41 4.20 -2.96 -33.79
C ALA A 41 4.61 -4.25 -34.55
N PRO A 42 3.75 -4.75 -35.45
CA PRO A 42 4.10 -5.90 -36.28
C PRO A 42 5.37 -5.65 -37.10
#